data_AF-A0A6A5HS59-F1
#
_entry.id   AF-A0A6A5HS59-F1
#
_cell.length_a   1.000
_cell.length_b   1.000
_cell.length_c   1.000
_cell.angle_alpha   90.00
_cell.angle_beta   90.00
_cell.angle_gamma   90.00
#
_symmetry.space_group_name_H-M   'P 1'
#
loop_
_entity.id
_entity.type
_entity.pdbx_description
1 polymer ?
#
loop_
_entity_poly.entity_id
_entity_poly.type
_entity_poly.pdbx_seq_one_letter_code
_entity_poly.pdbx_strand_id
1 'polypeptide(L)'
;MVSKSQIQTGILGASLMMAITCGYIYEYWQKHKPPPEIPIQSWDKYMSQTGPFIRVTTVSAPLKGSFPLDHEGTCKLEMLNYMVCLHEKKQQNSECRHVAKDYFECRMNHGLMDKEEWQKLGYGDSKEISKSSSLLFAFSSPIFENKQEFLIFRALLRVSADKSDGGDRGAGWYQGQPRLELAVIG
;
A
#
# COMPACT_ATOMS: atom_id res chain seq x y z
N MET A 1 51.61 -40.44 5.99
CA MET A 1 51.16 -39.18 6.64
C MET A 1 50.53 -38.30 5.59
N VAL A 2 49.24 -37.97 5.71
CA VAL A 2 48.56 -37.06 4.77
C VAL A 2 48.91 -35.63 5.14
N SER A 3 49.33 -34.80 4.18
CA SER A 3 49.64 -33.41 4.45
C SER A 3 48.36 -32.59 4.64
N LYS A 4 48.39 -31.59 5.52
CA LYS A 4 47.25 -30.70 5.79
C LYS A 4 46.73 -30.01 4.51
N SER A 5 47.62 -29.76 3.56
CA SER A 5 47.27 -29.19 2.24
C SER A 5 46.35 -30.11 1.43
N GLN A 6 46.59 -31.43 1.44
CA GLN A 6 45.78 -32.40 0.69
C GLN A 6 44.36 -32.52 1.27
N ILE A 7 44.24 -32.38 2.59
CA ILE A 7 42.94 -32.35 3.28
C ILE A 7 42.18 -31.08 2.89
N GLN A 8 42.85 -29.92 2.90
CA GLN A 8 42.24 -28.64 2.56
C GLN A 8 41.77 -28.58 1.10
N THR A 9 42.56 -29.10 0.16
CA THR A 9 42.15 -29.19 -1.25
C THR A 9 40.95 -30.13 -1.44
N GLY A 10 40.89 -31.22 -0.66
CA GLY A 10 39.75 -32.14 -0.68
C GLY A 10 38.44 -31.49 -0.19
N ILE A 11 38.50 -30.71 0.91
CA ILE A 11 37.34 -30.01 1.44
C ILE A 11 36.82 -28.97 0.45
N LEU A 12 37.71 -28.13 -0.09
CA LEU A 12 37.32 -27.10 -1.06
C LEU A 12 36.73 -27.71 -2.34
N GLY A 13 37.30 -28.82 -2.81
CA GLY A 13 36.76 -29.55 -3.96
C GLY A 13 35.37 -30.13 -3.71
N ALA A 14 35.15 -30.74 -2.54
CA ALA A 14 33.85 -31.31 -2.17
C ALA A 14 32.78 -30.22 -1.99
N SER A 15 33.11 -29.09 -1.36
CA SER A 15 32.19 -27.97 -1.21
C SER A 15 31.80 -27.35 -2.54
N LEU A 16 32.75 -27.19 -3.48
CA LEU A 16 32.47 -26.68 -4.80
C LEU A 16 31.56 -27.63 -5.60
N MET A 17 31.83 -28.94 -5.55
CA MET A 17 30.99 -29.94 -6.20
C MET A 17 29.57 -29.96 -5.63
N MET A 18 29.41 -29.82 -4.32
CA MET A 18 28.10 -29.76 -3.68
C MET A 18 27.33 -28.49 -4.08
N ALA A 19 28.01 -27.34 -4.14
CA ALA A 19 27.40 -26.08 -4.56
C ALA A 19 26.93 -26.14 -6.03
N ILE A 20 27.77 -26.66 -6.92
CA ILE A 20 27.46 -26.79 -8.34
C ILE A 20 26.28 -27.74 -8.55
N THR A 21 26.30 -28.92 -7.91
CA THR A 21 25.22 -29.90 -8.04
C THR A 21 23.89 -29.40 -7.45
N CYS A 22 23.91 -28.78 -6.27
CA CYS A 22 22.73 -28.13 -5.70
C CYS A 22 22.18 -27.02 -6.60
N GLY A 23 23.04 -26.19 -7.19
CA GLY A 23 22.65 -25.14 -8.13
C GLY A 23 21.94 -25.70 -9.36
N TYR A 24 22.53 -26.70 -10.02
CA TYR A 24 21.91 -27.36 -11.18
C TYR A 24 20.56 -28.01 -10.83
N ILE A 25 20.46 -28.69 -9.68
CA ILE A 25 19.20 -29.30 -9.23
C ILE A 25 18.15 -28.22 -8.97
N TYR A 26 18.53 -27.11 -8.34
CA TYR A 26 17.62 -26.01 -8.07
C TYR A 26 17.09 -25.37 -9.35
N GLU A 27 17.95 -25.06 -10.33
CA GLU A 27 17.51 -24.54 -11.64
C GLU A 27 16.65 -25.54 -12.42
N TYR A 28 16.99 -26.83 -12.37
CA TYR A 28 16.20 -27.89 -12.99
C TYR A 28 14.81 -27.97 -12.38
N TRP A 29 14.72 -27.93 -11.05
CA TRP A 29 13.47 -27.89 -10.32
C TRP A 29 12.67 -26.61 -10.63
N GLN A 30 13.31 -25.45 -10.72
CA GLN A 30 12.62 -24.21 -11.07
C GLN A 30 11.96 -24.25 -12.46
N LYS A 31 12.57 -24.96 -13.42
CA LYS A 31 12.03 -25.14 -14.78
C LYS A 31 10.88 -26.15 -14.83
N HIS A 32 10.86 -27.14 -13.94
CA HIS A 32 9.89 -28.24 -13.96
C HIS A 32 8.94 -28.26 -12.76
N LYS A 33 8.91 -27.20 -11.96
CA LYS A 33 7.97 -27.11 -10.83
C LYS A 33 6.56 -27.25 -11.40
N PRO A 34 5.75 -28.20 -10.91
CA PRO A 34 4.35 -28.26 -11.28
C PRO A 34 3.74 -26.90 -10.91
N PRO A 35 2.79 -26.38 -11.71
CA PRO A 35 2.06 -25.19 -11.30
C PRO A 35 1.53 -25.44 -9.88
N PRO A 36 1.54 -24.42 -9.00
CA PRO A 36 0.93 -24.59 -7.69
C PRO A 36 -0.50 -25.08 -7.93
N GLU A 37 -0.80 -26.31 -7.50
CA GLU A 37 -2.17 -26.79 -7.46
C GLU A 37 -2.86 -25.91 -6.42
N ILE A 38 -3.53 -24.86 -6.89
CA ILE A 38 -4.47 -24.12 -6.07
C ILE A 38 -5.72 -24.98 -6.07
N PRO A 39 -6.06 -25.69 -4.97
CA PRO A 39 -7.35 -26.36 -4.90
C PRO A 39 -8.43 -25.29 -4.96
N ILE A 40 -9.09 -25.18 -6.11
CA ILE A 40 -10.25 -24.33 -6.38
C ILE A 40 -11.40 -24.52 -5.37
N GLN A 41 -11.34 -25.57 -4.53
CA GLN A 41 -12.36 -25.92 -3.54
C GLN A 41 -11.98 -25.59 -2.07
N SER A 42 -10.76 -25.10 -1.77
CA SER A 42 -10.34 -24.92 -0.36
C SER A 42 -10.47 -23.49 0.18
N TRP A 43 -10.70 -22.50 -0.68
CA TRP A 43 -10.90 -21.10 -0.27
C TRP A 43 -12.09 -20.93 0.68
N ASP A 44 -13.11 -21.79 0.55
CA ASP A 44 -14.26 -21.82 1.45
C ASP A 44 -13.89 -22.19 2.87
N LYS A 45 -12.92 -23.09 3.06
CA LYS A 45 -12.47 -23.55 4.38
C LYS A 45 -11.59 -22.52 5.09
N TYR A 46 -10.86 -21.70 4.34
CA TYR A 46 -9.98 -20.67 4.89
C TYR A 46 -10.76 -19.39 5.26
N MET A 47 -11.78 -19.05 4.47
CA MET A 47 -12.66 -17.90 4.73
C MET A 47 -13.77 -18.19 5.76
N SER A 48 -13.89 -19.41 6.32
CA SER A 48 -14.92 -19.75 7.32
C SER A 48 -14.43 -19.56 8.76
N GLN A 49 -13.12 -19.39 8.96
CA GLN A 49 -12.52 -19.12 10.27
C GLN A 49 -12.51 -17.63 10.63
N THR A 50 -12.77 -16.73 9.69
CA THR A 50 -12.72 -15.28 9.89
C THR A 50 -14.12 -14.64 9.88
N GLY A 51 -14.87 -14.86 10.96
CA GLY A 51 -15.91 -13.93 11.43
C GLY A 51 -17.37 -14.22 11.02
N PRO A 52 -18.34 -13.55 11.67
CA PRO A 52 -19.77 -13.82 11.55
C PRO A 52 -20.39 -13.11 10.33
N PHE A 53 -19.72 -13.14 9.19
CA PHE A 53 -20.31 -12.62 7.95
C PHE A 53 -21.21 -13.71 7.35
N ILE A 54 -22.50 -13.43 7.28
CA ILE A 54 -23.53 -14.28 6.67
C ILE A 54 -23.06 -14.70 5.27
N ARG A 55 -22.73 -15.98 5.10
CA ARG A 55 -22.55 -16.55 3.76
C ARG A 55 -23.93 -16.62 3.12
N VAL A 56 -24.16 -15.76 2.14
CA VAL A 56 -25.36 -15.82 1.30
C VAL A 56 -25.31 -17.14 0.53
N THR A 57 -26.06 -18.13 1.00
CA THR A 57 -26.09 -19.51 0.46
C THR A 57 -26.98 -19.67 -0.76
N THR A 58 -27.65 -18.60 -1.18
CA THR A 58 -28.36 -18.51 -2.45
C THR A 58 -27.57 -17.58 -3.36
N VAL A 59 -27.10 -18.08 -4.51
CA VAL A 59 -26.39 -17.24 -5.50
C VAL A 59 -27.42 -16.32 -6.17
N SER A 60 -27.87 -15.29 -5.46
CA SER A 60 -28.46 -14.13 -6.09
C SER A 60 -27.32 -13.41 -6.80
N ALA A 61 -27.55 -13.01 -8.05
CA ALA A 61 -26.61 -12.15 -8.75
C ALA A 61 -26.26 -10.96 -7.83
N PRO A 62 -24.97 -10.59 -7.68
CA PRO A 62 -24.61 -9.42 -6.91
C PRO A 62 -25.41 -8.24 -7.45
N LEU A 63 -25.99 -7.45 -6.55
CA LEU A 63 -26.94 -6.38 -6.90
C LEU A 63 -26.41 -5.38 -7.95
N LYS A 64 -25.07 -5.29 -8.11
CA LYS A 64 -24.39 -4.43 -9.11
C LYS A 64 -23.61 -5.20 -10.18
N GLY A 65 -23.77 -6.52 -10.28
CA GLY A 65 -23.04 -7.35 -11.23
C GLY A 65 -21.54 -7.49 -10.91
N SER A 66 -20.85 -8.34 -11.67
CA SER A 66 -19.38 -8.38 -11.67
C SER A 66 -18.84 -7.12 -12.34
N PHE A 67 -17.95 -6.38 -11.67
CA PHE A 67 -17.38 -5.15 -12.21
C PHE A 67 -16.74 -5.41 -13.59
N PRO A 68 -17.10 -4.66 -14.65
CA PRO A 68 -16.54 -4.86 -15.97
C PRO A 68 -15.01 -4.73 -15.93
N LEU A 69 -14.30 -5.70 -16.53
CA LEU A 69 -12.85 -5.58 -16.72
C LEU A 69 -12.59 -4.67 -17.93
N ASP A 70 -11.62 -3.77 -17.78
CA ASP A 70 -11.13 -2.94 -18.88
C ASP A 70 -10.24 -3.78 -19.82
N HIS A 71 -10.88 -4.50 -20.73
CA HIS A 71 -10.19 -5.41 -21.66
C HIS A 71 -9.37 -4.66 -22.71
N GLU A 72 -9.84 -3.49 -23.14
CA GLU A 72 -9.19 -2.67 -24.17
C GLU A 72 -8.09 -1.78 -23.58
N GLY A 73 -8.05 -1.63 -22.25
CA GLY A 73 -7.06 -0.84 -21.54
C GLY A 73 -7.26 0.67 -21.73
N THR A 74 -8.50 1.09 -21.98
CA THR A 74 -8.84 2.49 -22.29
C THR A 74 -8.50 3.42 -21.12
N CYS A 75 -8.64 2.94 -19.88
CA CYS A 75 -8.32 3.69 -18.66
C CYS A 75 -7.02 3.21 -18.00
N LYS A 76 -6.15 2.54 -18.75
CA LYS A 76 -4.90 1.97 -18.24
C LYS A 76 -3.92 3.05 -17.77
N LEU A 77 -3.91 4.22 -18.40
CA LEU A 77 -2.99 5.31 -18.04
C LEU A 77 -3.33 5.87 -16.66
N GLU A 78 -4.58 6.20 -16.42
CA GLU A 78 -5.10 6.71 -15.15
C GLU A 78 -4.96 5.66 -14.05
N MET A 79 -5.21 4.38 -14.37
CA MET A 79 -4.94 3.26 -13.48
C MET A 79 -3.46 3.23 -13.06
N LEU A 80 -2.53 3.32 -14.02
CA LEU A 80 -1.10 3.29 -13.72
C LEU A 80 -0.69 4.49 -12.86
N ASN A 81 -1.16 5.69 -13.16
CA ASN A 81 -0.89 6.89 -12.35
C ASN A 81 -1.34 6.70 -10.90
N TYR A 82 -2.53 6.11 -10.71
CA TYR A 82 -3.04 5.80 -9.38
C TYR A 82 -2.16 4.77 -8.66
N MET A 83 -1.74 3.70 -9.34
CA MET A 83 -0.86 2.68 -8.76
C MET A 83 0.53 3.23 -8.41
N VAL A 84 1.09 4.10 -9.25
CA VAL A 84 2.35 4.81 -8.97
C VAL A 84 2.20 5.67 -7.72
N CYS A 85 1.12 6.46 -7.62
CA CYS A 85 0.86 7.26 -6.43
C CYS A 85 0.79 6.38 -5.17
N LEU A 86 0.04 5.27 -5.20
CA LEU A 86 -0.05 4.36 -4.08
C LEU A 86 1.33 3.82 -3.68
N HIS A 87 2.15 3.45 -4.66
CA HIS A 87 3.50 2.96 -4.40
C HIS A 87 4.37 4.03 -3.73
N GLU A 88 4.38 5.26 -4.26
CA GLU A 88 5.15 6.38 -3.71
C GLU A 88 4.69 6.78 -2.30
N LYS A 89 3.38 6.72 -2.04
CA LYS A 89 2.78 7.12 -0.76
C LYS A 89 2.64 5.97 0.24
N LYS A 90 3.32 4.84 0.01
CA LYS A 90 3.32 3.66 0.90
C LYS A 90 1.90 3.12 1.16
N GLN A 91 1.12 2.98 0.10
CA GLN A 91 -0.26 2.48 0.09
C GLN A 91 -1.26 3.37 0.87
N GLN A 92 -0.95 4.66 1.06
CA GLN A 92 -1.88 5.61 1.64
C GLN A 92 -2.87 6.15 0.59
N ASN A 93 -4.07 5.56 0.55
CA ASN A 93 -5.13 5.96 -0.38
C ASN A 93 -5.62 7.41 -0.19
N SER A 94 -5.57 7.95 1.04
CA SER A 94 -6.00 9.32 1.32
C SER A 94 -5.23 10.36 0.51
N GLU A 95 -3.91 10.17 0.35
CA GLU A 95 -3.06 11.07 -0.42
C GLU A 95 -3.30 10.96 -1.94
N CYS A 96 -3.71 9.77 -2.41
CA CYS A 96 -3.94 9.48 -3.83
C CYS A 96 -5.40 9.65 -4.26
N ARG A 97 -6.26 10.21 -3.42
CA ARG A 97 -7.69 10.40 -3.72
C ARG A 97 -7.94 11.17 -5.01
N HIS A 98 -7.16 12.22 -5.29
CA HIS A 98 -7.32 12.98 -6.52
C HIS A 98 -7.02 12.13 -7.77
N VAL A 99 -5.93 11.35 -7.76
CA VAL A 99 -5.58 10.43 -8.86
C VAL A 99 -6.60 9.30 -9.00
N ALA A 100 -7.11 8.79 -7.88
CA ALA A 100 -8.16 7.78 -7.87
C ALA A 100 -9.47 8.33 -8.49
N LYS A 101 -9.79 9.61 -8.27
CA LYS A 101 -10.94 10.29 -8.87
C LYS A 101 -10.83 10.30 -10.40
N ASP A 102 -9.67 10.66 -10.94
CA ASP A 102 -9.42 10.69 -12.39
C ASP A 102 -9.59 9.31 -13.02
N TYR A 103 -9.10 8.26 -12.34
CA TYR A 103 -9.28 6.88 -12.78
C TYR A 103 -10.76 6.46 -12.80
N PHE A 104 -11.54 6.79 -11.76
CA PHE A 104 -12.98 6.50 -11.77
C PHE A 104 -13.74 7.33 -12.81
N GLU A 105 -13.34 8.57 -13.03
CA GLU A 105 -13.92 9.44 -14.07
C GLU A 105 -13.74 8.82 -15.47
N CYS A 106 -12.53 8.36 -15.80
CA CYS A 106 -12.30 7.65 -17.05
C CYS A 106 -13.26 6.46 -17.20
N ARG A 107 -13.36 5.62 -16.17
CA ARG A 107 -14.22 4.43 -16.21
C ARG A 107 -15.70 4.76 -16.39
N MET A 108 -16.18 5.82 -15.75
CA MET A 108 -17.56 6.31 -15.89
C MET A 108 -17.84 6.90 -17.28
N ASN A 109 -16.84 7.55 -17.89
CA ASN A 109 -16.96 8.13 -19.23
C ASN A 109 -16.96 7.06 -20.33
N HIS A 110 -16.23 5.96 -20.12
CA HIS A 110 -16.12 4.85 -21.07
C HIS A 110 -17.10 3.69 -20.81
N GLY A 111 -18.04 3.84 -19.88
CA GLY A 111 -19.04 2.80 -19.58
C GLY A 111 -18.47 1.53 -18.92
N LEU A 112 -17.25 1.60 -18.39
CA LEU A 112 -16.60 0.54 -17.62
C LEU A 112 -17.06 0.53 -16.14
N MET A 113 -17.93 1.48 -15.78
CA MET A 113 -18.55 1.65 -14.47
C MET A 113 -19.81 2.51 -14.64
N ASP A 114 -20.87 2.19 -13.91
CA ASP A 114 -22.07 3.02 -13.87
C ASP A 114 -21.75 4.43 -13.35
N LYS A 115 -22.39 5.45 -13.92
CA LYS A 115 -22.22 6.83 -13.47
C LYS A 115 -22.85 6.98 -12.08
N GLU A 116 -22.01 7.25 -11.10
CA GLU A 116 -22.40 7.45 -9.70
C GLU A 116 -21.99 8.85 -9.23
N GLU A 117 -22.75 9.40 -8.29
CA GLU A 117 -22.42 10.70 -7.70
C GLU A 117 -21.14 10.59 -6.85
N TRP A 118 -20.27 11.58 -6.96
CA TRP A 118 -19.00 11.63 -6.24
C TRP A 118 -19.16 11.44 -4.72
N GLN A 119 -20.25 11.94 -4.14
CA GLN A 119 -20.55 11.75 -2.72
C GLN A 119 -20.76 10.28 -2.34
N LYS A 120 -21.43 9.49 -3.19
CA LYS A 120 -21.65 8.04 -2.97
C LYS A 120 -20.36 7.23 -3.12
N LEU A 121 -19.46 7.69 -3.99
CA LEU A 121 -18.11 7.14 -4.15
C LEU A 121 -17.14 7.59 -3.03
N GLY A 122 -17.63 8.35 -2.04
CA GLY A 122 -16.85 8.81 -0.91
C GLY A 122 -16.00 10.04 -1.19
N TYR A 123 -16.14 10.67 -2.37
CA TYR A 123 -15.50 11.94 -2.76
C TYR A 123 -16.32 13.17 -2.35
N GLY A 124 -17.29 13.03 -1.44
CA GLY A 124 -18.00 14.17 -0.88
C GLY A 124 -17.04 15.11 -0.17
N ASP A 125 -17.21 16.42 -0.42
CA ASP A 125 -16.25 17.47 -0.10
C ASP A 125 -15.79 17.45 1.36
N SER A 126 -14.57 16.98 1.58
CA SER A 126 -13.82 17.30 2.79
C SER A 126 -12.88 18.46 2.49
N LYS A 127 -13.41 19.68 2.67
CA LYS A 127 -12.65 20.94 2.84
C LYS A 127 -11.68 21.31 1.71
N GLU A 128 -12.21 21.84 0.61
CA GLU A 128 -11.51 22.88 -0.16
C GLU A 128 -12.51 24.00 -0.45
N ILE A 129 -12.85 24.77 0.59
CA ILE A 129 -13.33 26.14 0.39
C ILE A 129 -12.09 26.94 -0.05
N SER A 130 -11.89 27.01 -1.36
CA SER A 130 -11.55 28.25 -2.06
C SER A 130 -10.75 29.30 -1.26
N LYS A 131 -9.49 29.01 -0.93
CA LYS A 131 -8.52 30.08 -0.56
C LYS A 131 -7.97 30.85 -1.77
N SER A 132 -8.63 30.78 -2.93
CA SER A 132 -8.17 31.42 -4.17
C SER A 132 -9.07 32.56 -4.66
N SER A 133 -10.19 32.90 -4.00
CA SER A 133 -11.13 33.90 -4.55
C SER A 133 -11.64 34.96 -3.58
N SER A 134 -11.13 35.04 -2.34
CA SER A 134 -11.59 36.03 -1.34
C SER A 134 -10.58 37.13 -0.99
N LEU A 135 -9.47 37.28 -1.72
CA LEU A 135 -8.50 38.36 -1.49
C LEU A 135 -8.81 39.68 -2.26
N LEU A 136 -9.96 39.81 -2.92
CA LEU A 136 -10.31 41.03 -3.66
C LEU A 136 -11.27 42.00 -2.95
N PHE A 137 -11.83 41.69 -1.78
CA PHE A 137 -12.80 42.58 -1.12
C PHE A 137 -12.67 42.67 0.40
N ALA A 138 -11.55 43.21 0.88
CA ALA A 138 -11.45 43.71 2.26
C ALA A 138 -10.93 45.16 2.37
N PHE A 139 -11.01 45.94 1.29
CA PHE A 139 -10.91 47.40 1.35
C PHE A 139 -12.29 48.00 1.60
N SER A 140 -12.81 47.89 2.82
CA SER A 140 -13.84 48.82 3.35
C SER A 140 -14.16 48.47 4.81
N SER A 141 -13.40 49.01 5.74
CA SER A 141 -13.95 49.98 6.69
C SER A 141 -12.80 50.64 7.48
N PRO A 142 -12.91 51.95 7.74
CA PRO A 142 -11.90 52.77 8.40
C PRO A 142 -11.92 52.52 9.92
N ILE A 143 -11.01 53.17 10.66
CA ILE A 143 -10.83 53.15 12.12
C ILE A 143 -9.73 52.17 12.56
N PHE A 144 -8.45 52.59 12.49
CA PHE A 144 -7.69 52.99 13.68
C PHE A 144 -6.23 53.27 13.28
N GLU A 145 -5.75 54.43 13.69
CA GLU A 145 -4.42 54.97 13.42
C GLU A 145 -3.34 54.32 14.30
N ASN A 146 -2.11 54.31 13.79
CA ASN A 146 -0.82 54.26 14.50
C ASN A 146 -0.04 52.92 14.58
N LYS A 147 1.28 53.04 14.36
CA LYS A 147 2.22 52.00 13.85
C LYS A 147 3.10 51.32 14.91
N GLN A 148 2.73 51.35 16.20
CA GLN A 148 3.64 50.90 17.27
C GLN A 148 3.37 49.47 17.83
N GLU A 149 2.28 48.80 17.44
CA GLU A 149 1.88 47.49 18.02
C GLU A 149 2.37 46.25 17.24
N PHE A 150 3.26 46.41 16.25
CA PHE A 150 3.69 45.30 15.39
C PHE A 150 4.84 44.44 15.97
N LEU A 151 5.43 44.84 17.11
CA LEU A 151 6.61 44.16 17.67
C LEU A 151 6.30 43.25 18.87
N ILE A 152 5.12 43.35 19.48
CA ILE A 152 4.75 42.51 20.63
C ILE A 152 4.11 41.18 20.18
N PHE A 153 3.37 41.17 19.06
CA PHE A 153 2.69 39.96 18.57
C PHE A 153 3.62 38.88 17.97
N ARG A 154 4.87 39.21 17.64
CA ARG A 154 5.82 38.24 17.06
C ARG A 154 6.62 37.45 18.12
N ALA A 155 6.53 37.83 19.40
CA ALA A 155 7.22 37.14 20.50
C ALA A 155 6.39 36.02 21.14
N LEU A 156 5.05 36.05 21.03
CA LEU A 156 4.16 35.08 21.67
C LEU A 156 3.86 33.81 20.84
N LEU A 157 4.25 33.75 19.57
CA LEU A 157 4.02 32.58 18.70
C LEU A 157 5.13 31.51 18.76
N ARG A 158 6.00 31.51 19.78
CA ARG A 158 7.11 30.54 19.90
C ARG A 158 7.00 29.55 21.08
N VAL A 159 5.89 29.51 21.82
CA VAL A 159 5.80 28.74 23.08
C VAL A 159 4.71 27.64 23.14
N SER A 160 3.84 27.44 22.15
CA SER A 160 2.85 26.36 22.23
C SER A 160 2.71 25.56 20.94
N ALA A 161 3.33 24.38 20.90
CA ALA A 161 2.72 23.10 20.49
C ALA A 161 3.80 22.02 20.31
N ASP A 162 4.25 21.43 21.42
CA ASP A 162 4.94 20.15 21.46
C ASP A 162 4.06 19.16 22.24
N LYS A 163 4.03 17.91 21.76
CA LYS A 163 3.74 16.63 22.43
C LYS A 163 2.31 16.10 22.71
N SER A 164 2.16 14.81 22.31
CA SER A 164 1.32 13.70 22.85
C SER A 164 -0.14 13.60 22.38
N ASP A 165 -0.70 12.47 21.92
CA ASP A 165 -0.49 11.03 22.19
C ASP A 165 -0.61 10.20 20.89
N GLY A 166 0.03 9.03 20.69
CA GLY A 166 0.01 7.85 21.55
C GLY A 166 -1.20 6.96 21.19
N GLY A 167 -1.05 6.07 20.20
CA GLY A 167 -2.15 5.25 19.69
C GLY A 167 -1.66 4.04 18.90
N ASP A 168 -1.09 3.10 19.62
CA ASP A 168 -0.64 1.78 19.19
C ASP A 168 -1.84 0.94 18.70
N ARG A 169 -1.87 0.59 17.41
CA ARG A 169 -2.77 -0.46 16.88
C ARG A 169 -1.97 -1.34 15.93
N GLY A 170 -1.69 -2.54 16.42
CA GLY A 170 -0.82 -3.52 15.81
C GLY A 170 -1.20 -3.93 14.39
N ALA A 171 -0.16 -4.09 13.58
CA ALA A 171 -0.16 -4.87 12.35
C ALA A 171 1.14 -5.68 12.34
N GLY A 172 1.13 -6.81 13.07
CA GLY A 172 2.19 -7.81 13.05
C GLY A 172 1.64 -9.10 12.48
N TRP A 173 1.55 -9.19 11.15
CA TRP A 173 1.40 -10.47 10.45
C TRP A 173 2.51 -10.54 9.40
N TYR A 174 3.31 -11.60 9.50
CA TYR A 174 4.46 -11.97 8.65
C TYR A 174 5.81 -11.32 8.96
N GLN A 175 6.45 -11.79 10.03
CA GLN A 175 7.90 -12.06 9.99
C GLN A 175 8.14 -13.43 10.65
N GLY A 176 8.32 -14.45 9.81
CA GLY A 176 8.84 -15.74 10.22
C GLY A 176 10.31 -15.63 10.63
N GLN A 177 10.66 -16.36 11.69
CA GLN A 177 11.98 -16.48 12.30
C GLN A 177 13.07 -16.90 11.29
N PRO A 178 14.35 -16.69 11.63
CA PRO A 178 15.07 -17.82 12.21
C PRO A 178 15.70 -17.52 13.58
N ARG A 179 15.36 -18.40 14.52
CA ARG A 179 16.04 -18.62 15.80
C ARG A 179 17.30 -19.42 15.49
N LEU A 180 18.47 -18.80 15.62
CA LEU A 180 19.73 -19.51 15.86
C LEU A 180 20.36 -18.90 17.11
N GLU A 181 20.16 -19.58 18.22
CA GLU A 181 21.01 -19.47 19.39
C GLU A 181 22.44 -19.84 18.98
N LEU A 182 23.37 -18.91 19.13
CA LEU A 182 24.78 -19.23 19.27
C LEU A 182 25.11 -19.10 20.75
N ALA A 183 25.01 -20.23 21.44
CA ALA A 183 25.71 -20.44 22.70
C ALA A 183 27.21 -20.31 22.42
N VAL A 184 27.80 -19.22 22.92
CA VAL A 184 29.25 -19.14 23.10
C VAL A 184 29.55 -19.83 24.41
N ILE A 185 30.14 -21.01 24.32
CA ILE A 185 30.87 -21.64 25.41
C ILE A 185 32.22 -20.91 25.49
N GLY A 186 32.45 -20.22 26.60
CA GLY A 186 33.70 -19.54 26.95
C GLY A 186 33.60 -19.02 28.38
#